data_AF-A0A4P6ERV3-F1
#
_entry.id   AF-A0A4P6ERV3-F1
#
_cell.length_a   1.000
_cell.length_b   1.000
_cell.length_c   1.000
_cell.angle_alpha   90.00
_cell.angle_beta   90.00
_cell.angle_gamma   90.00
#
_symmetry.space_group_name_H-M   'P 1'
#
loop_
_entity.id
_entity.type
_entity.pdbx_description
1 polymer ?
#
loop_
_entity_poly.entity_id
_entity_poly.type
_entity_poly.pdbx_seq_one_letter_code
_entity_poly.pdbx_strand_id
1 'polypeptide(L)'
;MRTSSKRRTGAAAIVAALALAVVPASARAAGGDLTDPQRFDTGHIDLFNLSLNDDGTVRLNLKEDVTGSHVHRAPESVELVVKEQAHLTDLPATHLPPGAPTSLYYLPLTQDQNLVWPGWDTLEIASRYGAGADTDIVVSAVDGPGQVYLWSTGAFGDVRQLLADGWTLPGTVHQDATAHAHANWGFTAPGTYRLTAKATVTSEDGSRTATSNAATYTFVVGSPGGEPTGEPTGEPTGEPTSEPTGEPTSPPTGEPTGQPGQPPATTTLTVTGVGGHYHTGDVAGLTAEQSTHVSDRHRWFTRTAADGQWQQVEGADTDRYGFVVTATHQVKVAVYDDHDQLVAESEPVDILVDDHGNTPVLGPEIEATLPVTEGALVVSVSPEGKKATLSDLTLNATATRYTSTGTITGITVTDTRADNLGWSATGRVRGLVAVDGGAIDGANVGWTPRVVSTTGGAVAGKAVLPGFAHGTGIRGWSQLGSARAGSSIGTSVLGADLAIDAPLSTTPGTYTGLVLLAVI
;
A
#
# COMPACT_ATOMS: atom_id res chain seq x y z
N MET A 1 -11.27 -12.08 91.86
CA MET A 1 -10.37 -12.00 90.68
C MET A 1 -11.07 -12.75 89.55
N ARG A 2 -11.93 -12.16 88.70
CA ARG A 2 -11.71 -11.19 87.60
C ARG A 2 -10.51 -11.59 86.72
N THR A 3 -10.62 -11.86 85.41
CA THR A 3 -11.63 -11.53 84.36
C THR A 3 -11.34 -12.41 83.12
N SER A 4 -12.33 -13.08 82.52
CA SER A 4 -13.11 -12.74 81.30
C SER A 4 -12.41 -13.13 79.97
N SER A 5 -13.07 -13.51 78.87
CA SER A 5 -14.49 -13.50 78.51
C SER A 5 -14.79 -14.48 77.36
N LYS A 6 -16.06 -14.90 77.30
CA LYS A 6 -16.70 -15.67 76.22
C LYS A 6 -17.00 -14.78 75.00
N ARG A 7 -17.07 -15.36 73.80
CA ARG A 7 -18.13 -15.05 72.83
C ARG A 7 -18.69 -16.31 72.16
N ARG A 8 -20.00 -16.31 71.99
CA ARG A 8 -20.87 -17.34 71.40
C ARG A 8 -21.59 -16.72 70.19
N THR A 9 -21.81 -17.57 69.18
CA THR A 9 -22.98 -17.69 68.27
C THR A 9 -23.36 -16.57 67.28
N GLY A 10 -23.71 -17.01 66.06
CA GLY A 10 -24.55 -16.33 65.06
C GLY A 10 -24.07 -16.62 63.64
N ALA A 11 -24.63 -17.65 62.95
CA ALA A 11 -25.77 -17.59 62.03
C ALA A 11 -25.36 -17.24 60.58
N ALA A 12 -25.70 -18.16 59.67
CA ALA A 12 -25.49 -18.06 58.23
C ALA A 12 -26.50 -17.09 57.59
N ALA A 13 -26.03 -16.26 56.67
CA ALA A 13 -26.83 -15.55 55.68
C ALA A 13 -26.11 -15.62 54.33
N ILE A 14 -26.83 -16.08 53.32
CA ILE A 14 -26.43 -16.16 51.92
C ILE A 14 -26.30 -14.73 51.37
N VAL A 15 -25.15 -14.40 50.77
CA VAL A 15 -24.98 -13.19 49.94
C VAL A 15 -24.48 -13.65 48.58
N ALA A 16 -25.30 -13.41 47.56
CA ALA A 16 -24.92 -13.54 46.16
C ALA A 16 -23.84 -12.50 45.86
N ALA A 17 -22.64 -12.97 45.52
CA ALA A 17 -21.55 -12.11 45.08
C ALA A 17 -21.78 -11.74 43.60
N LEU A 18 -22.27 -10.51 43.36
CA LEU A 18 -22.06 -9.85 42.08
C LEU A 18 -20.55 -9.69 41.90
N ALA A 19 -19.96 -10.42 40.95
CA ALA A 19 -18.62 -10.14 40.48
C ALA A 19 -18.67 -8.83 39.67
N LEU A 20 -18.37 -7.70 40.33
CA LEU A 20 -17.97 -6.49 39.63
C LEU A 20 -16.65 -6.80 38.91
N ALA A 21 -16.69 -6.86 37.58
CA ALA A 21 -15.48 -6.81 36.78
C ALA A 21 -14.80 -5.45 37.05
N VAL A 22 -13.72 -5.47 37.83
CA VAL A 22 -12.84 -4.32 37.99
C VAL A 22 -12.10 -4.18 36.67
N VAL A 23 -12.53 -3.23 35.84
CA VAL A 23 -11.75 -2.77 34.68
C VAL A 23 -10.54 -2.02 35.26
N PRO A 24 -9.29 -2.41 34.95
CA PRO A 24 -8.15 -1.59 35.34
C PRO A 24 -8.21 -0.28 34.56
N ALA A 25 -8.20 0.83 35.28
CA ALA A 25 -8.10 2.17 34.71
C ALA A 25 -6.68 2.34 34.14
N SER A 26 -6.54 2.22 32.82
CA SER A 26 -5.31 2.58 32.12
C SER A 26 -5.18 4.11 32.02
N ALA A 27 -3.96 4.58 32.22
CA ALA A 27 -3.61 5.99 32.35
C ALA A 27 -3.86 6.80 31.05
N ARG A 28 -4.67 7.85 31.23
CA ARG A 28 -4.92 9.07 30.45
C ARG A 28 -4.19 9.24 29.11
N ALA A 29 -4.82 8.77 28.02
CA ALA A 29 -4.82 9.51 26.76
C ALA A 29 -5.58 10.84 26.97
N ALA A 30 -5.35 11.87 26.15
CA ALA A 30 -6.17 13.08 26.17
C ALA A 30 -7.65 12.64 26.04
N GLY A 31 -8.40 12.77 27.14
CA GLY A 31 -9.76 12.27 27.24
C GLY A 31 -10.67 13.08 26.34
N GLY A 32 -10.83 12.64 25.10
CA GLY A 32 -11.99 12.98 24.29
C GLY A 32 -13.25 12.51 25.03
N ASP A 33 -14.31 13.29 24.93
CA ASP A 33 -15.60 12.92 25.48
C ASP A 33 -16.09 11.64 24.77
N LEU A 34 -16.14 10.51 25.47
CA LEU A 34 -16.66 9.26 24.92
C LEU A 34 -18.16 9.34 24.59
N THR A 35 -18.83 10.43 24.99
CA THR A 35 -20.23 10.70 24.66
C THR A 35 -20.40 11.52 23.36
N ASP A 36 -19.32 12.10 22.83
CA ASP A 36 -19.29 12.83 21.55
C ASP A 36 -17.98 12.52 20.79
N PRO A 37 -17.89 11.36 20.11
CA PRO A 37 -16.66 10.95 19.45
C PRO A 37 -16.33 11.85 18.26
N GLN A 38 -15.04 12.14 18.09
CA GLN A 38 -14.58 12.96 16.98
C GLN A 38 -14.70 12.19 15.66
N ARG A 39 -15.34 12.81 14.67
CA ARG A 39 -15.51 12.23 13.35
C ARG A 39 -14.38 12.65 12.41
N PHE A 40 -13.71 11.66 11.84
CA PHE A 40 -12.76 11.86 10.76
C PHE A 40 -13.28 11.20 9.49
N ASP A 41 -13.41 11.99 8.43
CA ASP A 41 -13.93 11.53 7.15
C ASP A 41 -12.87 11.67 6.02
N THR A 42 -11.68 12.16 6.37
CA THR A 42 -10.48 12.30 5.53
C THR A 42 -9.21 12.15 6.37
N GLY A 43 -8.10 11.79 5.74
CA GLY A 43 -6.75 12.01 6.26
C GLY A 43 -6.02 10.74 6.69
N HIS A 44 -4.72 10.89 7.00
CA HIS A 44 -3.85 9.81 7.44
C HIS A 44 -4.18 9.40 8.88
N ILE A 45 -4.38 8.09 9.08
CA ILE A 45 -4.77 7.50 10.35
C ILE A 45 -3.98 6.20 10.55
N ASP A 46 -3.12 6.16 11.56
CA ASP A 46 -2.60 4.90 12.09
C ASP A 46 -3.65 4.34 13.05
N LEU A 47 -4.56 3.54 12.50
CA LEU A 47 -5.66 2.92 13.22
C LEU A 47 -5.11 2.10 14.38
N PHE A 48 -4.20 1.18 14.09
CA PHE A 48 -3.50 0.41 15.11
C PHE A 48 -2.12 1.01 15.37
N ASN A 49 -2.04 2.00 16.27
CA ASN A 49 -0.75 2.56 16.68
C ASN A 49 -0.29 1.91 17.99
N LEU A 50 0.91 1.31 17.98
CA LEU A 50 1.57 0.80 19.18
C LEU A 50 2.52 1.86 19.73
N SER A 51 2.20 2.36 20.91
CA SER A 51 2.99 3.34 21.67
C SER A 51 3.48 2.76 22.99
N LEU A 52 4.41 3.45 23.66
CA LEU A 52 4.83 3.13 25.02
C LEU A 52 4.17 4.10 26.01
N ASN A 53 3.66 3.58 27.12
CA ASN A 53 3.30 4.40 28.27
C ASN A 53 4.57 4.87 29.01
N ASP A 54 4.43 5.84 29.92
CA ASP A 54 5.55 6.34 30.75
C ASP A 54 6.23 5.24 31.58
N ASP A 55 5.49 4.17 31.93
CA ASP A 55 6.02 2.99 32.64
C ASP A 55 6.68 1.95 31.70
N GLY A 56 6.70 2.22 30.39
CA GLY A 56 7.26 1.37 29.36
C GLY A 56 6.38 0.18 28.94
N THR A 57 5.13 0.11 29.40
CA THR A 57 4.16 -0.87 28.90
C THR A 57 3.63 -0.49 27.51
N VAL A 58 3.34 -1.49 26.68
CA VAL A 58 2.81 -1.28 25.32
C VAL A 58 1.34 -0.86 25.39
N ARG A 59 0.98 0.16 24.63
CA ARG A 59 -0.38 0.67 24.49
C ARG A 59 -0.79 0.67 23.03
N LEU A 60 -1.94 0.06 22.76
CA LEU A 60 -2.62 0.14 21.48
C LEU A 60 -3.59 1.32 21.52
N ASN A 61 -3.37 2.31 20.65
CA ASN A 61 -4.19 3.50 20.50
C ASN A 61 -4.38 3.83 19.00
N LEU A 62 -4.95 5.00 18.72
CA LEU A 62 -5.05 5.57 17.38
C LEU A 62 -4.11 6.78 17.30
N LYS A 63 -3.40 6.95 16.18
CA LYS A 63 -2.61 8.16 15.91
C LYS A 63 -3.07 8.77 14.59
N GLU A 64 -3.28 10.07 14.56
CA GLU A 64 -3.87 10.78 13.41
C GLU A 64 -3.14 12.07 13.08
N ASP A 65 -3.20 12.43 11.78
CA ASP A 65 -2.64 13.67 11.22
C ASP A 65 -3.73 14.69 10.77
N VAL A 66 -4.99 14.43 11.09
CA VAL A 66 -6.17 15.22 10.67
C VAL A 66 -6.26 16.55 11.41
N THR A 67 -6.05 16.55 12.72
CA THR A 67 -6.16 17.75 13.56
C THR A 67 -4.83 18.43 13.87
N GLY A 68 -3.73 17.76 13.53
CA GLY A 68 -2.37 18.14 13.83
C GLY A 68 -1.48 16.92 13.62
N SER A 69 -0.16 17.10 13.67
CA SER A 69 0.77 16.00 13.39
C SER A 69 0.89 15.03 14.57
N HIS A 70 0.76 13.72 14.29
CA HIS A 70 0.97 12.60 15.21
C HIS A 70 0.14 12.69 16.50
N VAL A 71 -1.12 13.10 16.39
CA VAL A 71 -2.00 13.25 17.55
C VAL A 71 -2.52 11.88 17.99
N HIS A 72 -2.17 11.47 19.21
CA HIS A 72 -2.67 10.22 19.78
C HIS A 72 -4.05 10.38 20.41
N ARG A 73 -4.93 9.41 20.15
CA ARG A 73 -6.31 9.36 20.65
C ARG A 73 -6.65 8.01 21.25
N ALA A 74 -7.57 8.01 22.22
CA ALA A 74 -8.26 6.78 22.59
C ALA A 74 -9.11 6.33 21.38
N PRO A 75 -8.99 5.09 20.89
CA PRO A 75 -9.77 4.61 19.74
C PRO A 75 -11.28 4.81 19.88
N GLU A 76 -11.81 4.65 21.09
CA GLU A 76 -13.23 4.78 21.40
C GLU A 76 -13.75 6.23 21.30
N SER A 77 -12.83 7.21 21.30
CA SER A 77 -13.16 8.64 21.14
C SER A 77 -13.22 9.10 19.68
N VAL A 78 -13.07 8.17 18.72
CA VAL A 78 -12.99 8.47 17.29
C VAL A 78 -13.99 7.62 16.50
N GLU A 79 -14.68 8.26 15.55
CA GLU A 79 -15.45 7.61 14.50
C GLU A 79 -14.80 7.89 13.14
N LEU A 80 -14.37 6.83 12.44
CA LEU A 80 -13.84 6.93 11.08
C LEU A 80 -14.98 6.79 10.07
N VAL A 81 -15.27 7.87 9.36
CA VAL A 81 -16.36 7.95 8.40
C VAL A 81 -15.86 7.51 7.02
N VAL A 82 -16.32 6.34 6.57
CA VAL A 82 -16.14 5.86 5.20
C VAL A 82 -17.29 6.41 4.37
N LYS A 83 -17.02 7.46 3.62
CA LYS A 83 -18.06 8.22 2.93
C LYS A 83 -18.78 7.40 1.86
N GLU A 84 -19.97 7.85 1.46
CA GLU A 84 -20.71 7.25 0.34
C GLU A 84 -19.91 7.28 -0.97
N GLN A 85 -19.04 8.27 -1.14
CA GLN A 85 -18.12 8.38 -2.28
C GLN A 85 -17.09 7.23 -2.34
N ALA A 86 -16.82 6.55 -1.21
CA ALA A 86 -15.99 5.36 -1.18
C ALA A 86 -16.72 4.13 -1.74
N HIS A 87 -18.04 4.19 -1.96
CA HIS A 87 -18.78 3.09 -2.56
C HIS A 87 -18.46 2.99 -4.05
N LEU A 88 -17.65 2.00 -4.39
CA LEU A 88 -17.26 1.70 -5.76
C LEU A 88 -17.99 0.45 -6.23
N THR A 89 -18.63 0.58 -7.39
CA THR A 89 -19.24 -0.53 -8.13
C THR A 89 -18.32 -0.98 -9.25
N ASP A 90 -18.46 -2.24 -9.67
CA ASP A 90 -17.78 -2.82 -10.84
C ASP A 90 -16.25 -2.78 -10.73
N LEU A 91 -15.72 -2.98 -9.52
CA LEU A 91 -14.30 -3.15 -9.29
C LEU A 91 -13.80 -4.41 -10.02
N PRO A 92 -12.64 -4.37 -10.71
CA PRO A 92 -12.15 -5.54 -11.42
C PRO A 92 -11.78 -6.63 -10.40
N ALA A 93 -12.42 -7.81 -10.52
CA ALA A 93 -12.21 -8.92 -9.60
C ALA A 93 -10.74 -9.36 -9.46
N THR A 94 -9.91 -9.11 -10.49
CA THR A 94 -8.47 -9.39 -10.46
C THR A 94 -7.67 -8.53 -9.48
N HIS A 95 -8.24 -7.42 -9.01
CA HIS A 95 -7.63 -6.51 -8.01
C HIS A 95 -8.25 -6.67 -6.63
N LEU A 96 -9.13 -7.66 -6.45
CA LEU A 96 -9.84 -7.91 -5.21
C LEU A 96 -9.46 -9.27 -4.63
N PRO A 97 -9.51 -9.43 -3.29
CA PRO A 97 -9.38 -10.72 -2.64
C PRO A 97 -10.36 -11.76 -3.21
N PRO A 98 -9.94 -13.04 -3.31
CA PRO A 98 -10.85 -14.13 -3.58
C PRO A 98 -12.08 -14.08 -2.64
N GLY A 99 -13.28 -14.08 -3.23
CA GLY A 99 -14.55 -14.02 -2.50
C GLY A 99 -15.08 -12.61 -2.22
N ALA A 100 -14.28 -11.56 -2.43
CA ALA A 100 -14.76 -10.19 -2.28
C ALA A 100 -15.76 -9.81 -3.38
N PRO A 101 -16.86 -9.10 -3.06
CA PRO A 101 -17.76 -8.58 -4.06
C PRO A 101 -17.09 -7.46 -4.87
N THR A 102 -17.51 -7.28 -6.12
CA THR A 102 -17.03 -6.18 -6.98
C THR A 102 -17.68 -4.83 -6.66
N SER A 103 -18.56 -4.80 -5.65
CA SER A 103 -19.16 -3.59 -5.09
C SER A 103 -18.79 -3.48 -3.61
N LEU A 104 -18.02 -2.47 -3.22
CA LEU A 104 -17.48 -2.29 -1.87
C LEU A 104 -17.43 -0.81 -1.52
N TYR A 105 -17.57 -0.48 -0.24
CA TYR A 105 -17.02 0.76 0.29
C TYR A 105 -15.52 0.55 0.44
N TYR A 106 -14.75 1.13 -0.46
CA TYR A 106 -13.34 0.84 -0.68
C TYR A 106 -12.45 2.01 -0.26
N LEU A 107 -11.55 1.75 0.70
CA LEU A 107 -10.46 2.66 1.03
C LEU A 107 -9.17 2.12 0.40
N PRO A 108 -8.56 2.84 -0.54
CA PRO A 108 -7.39 2.36 -1.27
C PRO A 108 -6.11 2.36 -0.41
N LEU A 109 -5.21 1.43 -0.73
CA LEU A 109 -3.82 1.38 -0.23
C LEU A 109 -3.09 2.70 -0.49
N THR A 110 -3.26 3.28 -1.69
CA THR A 110 -2.75 4.62 -2.00
C THR A 110 -3.72 5.66 -1.47
N GLN A 111 -3.22 6.64 -0.73
CA GLN A 111 -4.07 7.66 -0.10
C GLN A 111 -4.96 8.41 -1.11
N ASP A 112 -6.27 8.33 -0.92
CA ASP A 112 -7.23 9.30 -1.46
C ASP A 112 -7.46 10.38 -0.41
N GLN A 113 -7.05 11.62 -0.71
CA GLN A 113 -7.17 12.76 0.22
C GLN A 113 -8.62 13.11 0.60
N ASN A 114 -9.62 12.58 -0.11
CA ASN A 114 -11.04 12.76 0.21
C ASN A 114 -11.60 11.70 1.15
N LEU A 115 -10.80 10.69 1.49
CA LEU A 115 -11.18 9.55 2.33
C LEU A 115 -10.24 9.43 3.53
N VAL A 116 -10.71 8.76 4.58
CA VAL A 116 -9.83 8.29 5.65
C VAL A 116 -8.86 7.26 5.09
N TRP A 117 -7.61 7.28 5.57
CA TRP A 117 -6.55 6.39 5.13
C TRP A 117 -6.00 5.59 6.31
N PRO A 118 -6.70 4.53 6.73
CA PRO A 118 -6.34 3.73 7.89
C PRO A 118 -5.19 2.76 7.61
N GLY A 119 -4.24 2.72 8.54
CA GLY A 119 -3.10 1.82 8.58
C GLY A 119 -2.72 1.43 10.00
N TRP A 120 -1.45 1.11 10.21
CA TRP A 120 -0.88 0.84 11.53
C TRP A 120 0.56 1.33 11.60
N ASP A 121 0.99 1.64 12.82
CA ASP A 121 2.34 2.09 13.12
C ASP A 121 2.84 1.41 14.39
N THR A 122 3.97 0.73 14.27
CA THR A 122 4.63 0.04 15.37
C THR A 122 6.08 0.49 15.55
N LEU A 123 6.48 1.63 15.00
CA LEU A 123 7.87 2.10 15.05
C LEU A 123 8.29 2.55 16.45
N GLU A 124 7.36 3.12 17.24
CA GLU A 124 7.68 3.65 18.57
C GLU A 124 8.21 2.58 19.54
N ILE A 125 7.70 1.35 19.45
CA ILE A 125 8.10 0.23 20.30
C ILE A 125 9.52 -0.28 20.01
N ALA A 126 10.11 0.06 18.85
CA ALA A 126 11.46 -0.35 18.48
C ALA A 126 12.51 0.12 19.51
N SER A 127 12.28 1.28 20.14
CA SER A 127 13.12 1.82 21.21
C SER A 127 13.28 0.87 22.42
N ARG A 128 12.33 -0.06 22.62
CA ARG A 128 12.30 -1.00 23.75
C ARG A 128 12.40 -2.47 23.33
N TYR A 129 11.85 -2.84 22.18
CA TYR A 129 11.78 -4.22 21.72
C TYR A 129 12.72 -4.53 20.54
N GLY A 130 13.37 -3.53 19.96
CA GLY A 130 14.21 -3.66 18.77
C GLY A 130 13.42 -3.42 17.47
N ALA A 131 14.12 -3.06 16.39
CA ALA A 131 13.49 -2.81 15.09
C ALA A 131 12.94 -4.12 14.46
N GLY A 132 13.56 -5.26 14.74
CA GLY A 132 13.08 -6.60 14.37
C GLY A 132 12.07 -7.18 15.35
N ALA A 133 11.30 -6.36 16.07
CA ALA A 133 10.30 -6.87 17.00
C ALA A 133 9.10 -7.46 16.24
N ASP A 134 8.89 -8.77 16.45
CA ASP A 134 7.74 -9.52 15.98
C ASP A 134 6.46 -8.98 16.63
N THR A 135 5.48 -8.61 15.81
CA THR A 135 4.25 -7.95 16.26
C THR A 135 3.01 -8.54 15.60
N ASP A 136 2.09 -9.04 16.44
CA ASP A 136 0.76 -9.47 16.03
C ASP A 136 -0.29 -8.46 16.45
N ILE A 137 -0.99 -7.86 15.49
CA ILE A 137 -2.19 -7.04 15.74
C ILE A 137 -3.41 -7.93 15.52
N VAL A 138 -4.04 -8.34 16.62
CA VAL A 138 -5.15 -9.29 16.63
C VAL A 138 -6.48 -8.53 16.71
N VAL A 139 -7.23 -8.50 15.61
CA VAL A 139 -8.64 -8.08 15.61
C VAL A 139 -9.47 -9.29 15.99
N SER A 140 -9.91 -9.33 17.25
CA SER A 140 -10.61 -10.46 17.85
C SER A 140 -12.11 -10.49 17.57
N ALA A 141 -12.72 -9.36 17.23
CA ALA A 141 -14.14 -9.25 16.93
C ALA A 141 -14.43 -8.12 15.94
N VAL A 142 -15.43 -8.34 15.09
CA VAL A 142 -16.02 -7.34 14.20
C VAL A 142 -17.54 -7.41 14.42
N ASP A 143 -18.12 -6.34 14.94
CA ASP A 143 -19.57 -6.16 15.01
C ASP A 143 -19.98 -5.17 13.92
N GLY A 144 -20.85 -5.57 13.00
CA GLY A 144 -21.25 -4.72 11.88
C GLY A 144 -22.13 -5.45 10.86
N PRO A 145 -22.71 -4.72 9.90
CA PRO A 145 -23.70 -5.24 8.96
C PRO A 145 -23.14 -6.09 7.81
N GLY A 146 -21.82 -6.16 7.66
CA GLY A 146 -21.17 -6.83 6.53
C GLY A 146 -19.79 -7.39 6.89
N GLN A 147 -19.08 -7.89 5.87
CA GLN A 147 -17.69 -8.32 6.00
C GLN A 147 -16.74 -7.14 5.82
N VAL A 148 -15.59 -7.21 6.47
CA VAL A 148 -14.49 -6.25 6.32
C VAL A 148 -13.29 -6.97 5.71
N TYR A 149 -12.96 -6.63 4.47
CA TYR A 149 -11.79 -7.14 3.76
C TYR A 149 -10.58 -6.27 4.05
N LEU A 150 -9.41 -6.91 4.22
CA LEU A 150 -8.12 -6.24 4.42
C LEU A 150 -7.06 -6.93 3.56
N TRP A 151 -6.43 -6.18 2.66
CA TRP A 151 -5.39 -6.73 1.78
C TRP A 151 -4.42 -5.64 1.31
N SER A 152 -3.30 -6.05 0.73
CA SER A 152 -2.35 -5.14 0.08
C SER A 152 -2.31 -5.39 -1.42
N THR A 153 -1.74 -4.45 -2.17
CA THR A 153 -1.52 -4.58 -3.61
C THR A 153 -0.02 -4.55 -3.86
N GLY A 154 0.50 -5.58 -4.53
CA GLY A 154 1.90 -5.64 -4.93
C GLY A 154 2.24 -4.66 -6.05
N ALA A 155 3.54 -4.50 -6.29
CA ALA A 155 4.07 -3.54 -7.27
C ALA A 155 3.53 -3.73 -8.71
N PHE A 156 3.04 -4.93 -9.03
CA PHE A 156 2.47 -5.26 -10.35
C PHE A 156 0.94 -5.37 -10.34
N GLY A 157 0.28 -4.95 -9.26
CA GLY A 157 -1.18 -5.01 -9.11
C GLY A 157 -1.72 -6.33 -8.54
N ASP A 158 -0.84 -7.27 -8.15
CA ASP A 158 -1.23 -8.52 -7.52
C ASP A 158 -1.84 -8.30 -6.14
N VAL A 159 -2.87 -9.08 -5.81
CA VAL A 159 -3.56 -9.01 -4.52
C VAL A 159 -2.78 -9.81 -3.48
N ARG A 160 -2.36 -9.15 -2.40
CA ARG A 160 -1.54 -9.76 -1.33
C ARG A 160 -2.33 -9.88 -0.03
N GLN A 161 -2.27 -11.08 0.56
CA GLN A 161 -2.88 -11.35 1.85
C GLN A 161 -2.11 -10.63 2.95
N LEU A 162 -2.83 -9.99 3.87
CA LEU A 162 -2.25 -9.32 5.05
C LEU A 162 -2.58 -10.03 6.37
N LEU A 163 -3.69 -10.77 6.38
CA LEU A 163 -4.10 -11.52 7.57
C LEU A 163 -3.39 -12.88 7.57
N ALA A 164 -3.03 -13.38 8.76
CA ALA A 164 -2.45 -14.70 8.90
C ALA A 164 -3.36 -15.79 8.30
N ASP A 165 -4.67 -15.65 8.48
CA ASP A 165 -5.68 -16.58 7.98
C ASP A 165 -6.79 -15.85 7.20
N GLY A 166 -6.82 -16.01 5.88
CA GLY A 166 -7.89 -15.51 5.01
C GLY A 166 -7.78 -14.03 4.64
N TRP A 167 -8.90 -13.43 4.24
CA TRP A 167 -8.94 -12.09 3.62
C TRP A 167 -9.83 -11.09 4.37
N THR A 168 -10.58 -11.56 5.37
CA THR A 168 -11.60 -10.79 6.09
C THR A 168 -11.33 -10.78 7.58
N LEU A 169 -11.58 -9.65 8.23
CA LEU A 169 -11.59 -9.55 9.69
C LEU A 169 -12.86 -10.21 10.27
N PRO A 170 -12.83 -10.79 11.49
CA PRO A 170 -11.71 -10.85 12.45
C PRO A 170 -10.49 -11.65 11.95
N GLY A 171 -9.29 -11.26 12.39
CA GLY A 171 -8.02 -11.86 11.95
C GLY A 171 -6.80 -11.21 12.59
N THR A 172 -5.62 -11.73 12.29
CA THR A 172 -4.34 -11.22 12.80
C THR A 172 -3.51 -10.63 11.68
N VAL A 173 -3.07 -9.37 11.84
CA VAL A 173 -2.01 -8.79 11.01
C VAL A 173 -0.68 -9.09 11.69
N HIS A 174 0.14 -9.92 11.05
CA HIS A 174 1.46 -10.30 11.54
C HIS A 174 2.55 -9.44 10.89
N GLN A 175 3.55 -9.05 11.67
CA GLN A 175 4.71 -8.31 11.19
C GLN A 175 5.99 -8.90 11.78
N ASP A 176 6.91 -9.32 10.92
CA ASP A 176 8.23 -9.83 11.33
C ASP A 176 9.18 -8.73 11.85
N ALA A 177 8.82 -7.46 11.63
CA ALA A 177 9.58 -6.29 12.10
C ALA A 177 8.65 -5.10 12.31
N THR A 178 9.11 -4.10 13.07
CA THR A 178 8.35 -2.87 13.25
C THR A 178 8.18 -2.13 11.93
N ALA A 179 6.96 -1.65 11.64
CA ALA A 179 6.69 -0.94 10.40
C ALA A 179 5.62 0.14 10.58
N HIS A 180 5.57 1.02 9.59
CA HIS A 180 4.47 1.93 9.33
C HIS A 180 3.86 1.52 7.98
N ALA A 181 2.61 1.07 7.99
CA ALA A 181 2.00 0.49 6.80
C ALA A 181 0.50 0.80 6.67
N HIS A 182 0.06 0.85 5.42
CA HIS A 182 -1.34 1.01 5.05
C HIS A 182 -1.80 -0.19 4.23
N ALA A 183 -3.13 -0.28 4.05
CA ALA A 183 -3.77 -1.38 3.37
C ALA A 183 -4.97 -0.91 2.55
N ASN A 184 -5.43 -1.76 1.65
CA ASN A 184 -6.77 -1.65 1.09
C ASN A 184 -7.79 -2.17 2.11
N TRP A 185 -8.87 -1.42 2.31
CA TRP A 185 -10.00 -1.83 3.13
C TRP A 185 -11.27 -1.90 2.29
N GLY A 186 -12.07 -2.94 2.49
CA GLY A 186 -13.35 -3.11 1.79
C GLY A 186 -14.47 -3.48 2.75
N PHE A 187 -15.53 -2.67 2.81
CA PHE A 187 -16.73 -2.97 3.60
C PHE A 187 -17.87 -3.35 2.65
N THR A 188 -18.52 -4.49 2.91
CA THR A 188 -19.54 -5.04 1.99
C THR A 188 -20.93 -4.44 2.16
N ALA A 189 -21.18 -3.67 3.23
CA ALA A 189 -22.48 -3.06 3.51
C ALA A 189 -22.33 -1.71 4.24
N PRO A 190 -23.23 -0.74 4.04
CA PRO A 190 -23.26 0.47 4.83
C PRO A 190 -23.74 0.20 6.27
N GLY A 191 -23.26 1.01 7.20
CA GLY A 191 -23.63 1.01 8.61
C GLY A 191 -22.41 1.14 9.52
N THR A 192 -22.62 0.96 10.82
CA THR A 192 -21.55 1.09 11.82
C THR A 192 -20.85 -0.24 12.05
N TYR A 193 -19.52 -0.24 11.98
CA TYR A 193 -18.66 -1.36 12.31
C TYR A 193 -17.83 -1.05 13.55
N ARG A 194 -17.70 -2.01 14.47
CA ARG A 194 -16.85 -1.94 15.65
C ARG A 194 -15.86 -3.08 15.65
N LEU A 195 -14.57 -2.75 15.61
CA LEU A 195 -13.46 -3.69 15.59
C LEU A 195 -12.79 -3.72 16.96
N THR A 196 -12.75 -4.86 17.64
CA THR A 196 -12.05 -5.02 18.91
C THR A 196 -10.68 -5.65 18.68
N ALA A 197 -9.61 -4.92 18.98
CA ALA A 197 -8.24 -5.34 18.73
C ALA A 197 -7.35 -5.30 19.98
N LYS A 198 -6.27 -6.07 19.95
CA LYS A 198 -5.14 -6.03 20.88
C LYS A 198 -3.86 -6.37 20.11
N ALA A 199 -2.71 -6.00 20.64
CA ALA A 199 -1.43 -6.34 20.05
C ALA A 199 -0.57 -7.19 21.00
N THR A 200 0.21 -8.11 20.45
CA THR A 200 1.31 -8.79 21.14
C THR A 200 2.62 -8.47 20.46
N VAL A 201 3.65 -8.22 21.25
CA VAL A 201 4.99 -7.84 20.79
C VAL A 201 6.01 -8.77 21.41
N THR A 202 6.95 -9.25 20.61
CA THR A 202 8.11 -10.04 21.05
C THR A 202 9.38 -9.38 20.53
N SER A 203 10.38 -9.17 21.40
CA SER A 203 11.68 -8.64 20.94
C SER A 203 12.38 -9.65 20.02
N GLU A 204 13.25 -9.15 19.13
CA GLU A 204 13.97 -9.95 18.14
C GLU A 204 14.75 -11.12 18.77
N ASP A 205 15.35 -10.90 19.94
CA ASP A 205 16.06 -11.92 20.72
C ASP A 205 15.15 -12.85 21.54
N GLY A 206 13.83 -12.68 21.44
CA GLY A 206 12.80 -13.40 22.20
C GLY A 206 12.78 -13.14 23.71
N SER A 207 13.64 -12.24 24.22
CA SER A 207 13.85 -12.06 25.66
C SER A 207 12.74 -11.25 26.34
N ARG A 208 11.96 -10.47 25.58
CA ARG A 208 10.88 -9.60 26.08
C ARG A 208 9.62 -9.83 25.29
N THR A 209 8.51 -9.99 25.99
CA THR A 209 7.18 -10.04 25.40
C THR A 209 6.24 -9.08 26.13
N ALA A 210 5.27 -8.54 25.40
CA ALA A 210 4.22 -7.71 25.96
C ALA A 210 2.89 -7.90 25.22
N THR A 211 1.81 -7.58 25.92
CA THR A 211 0.46 -7.48 25.35
C THR A 211 -0.08 -6.10 25.66
N SER A 212 -0.68 -5.45 24.66
CA SER A 212 -1.30 -4.14 24.84
C SER A 212 -2.63 -4.23 25.60
N ASN A 213 -3.21 -3.08 25.92
CA ASN A 213 -4.65 -2.99 26.18
C ASN A 213 -5.46 -3.51 24.97
N ALA A 214 -6.69 -3.96 25.23
CA ALA A 214 -7.70 -4.08 24.18
C ALA A 214 -8.28 -2.69 23.87
N ALA A 215 -8.62 -2.45 22.61
CA ALA A 215 -9.26 -1.21 22.16
C ALA A 215 -10.34 -1.49 21.12
N THR A 216 -11.35 -0.64 21.06
CA THR A 216 -12.45 -0.74 20.07
C THR A 216 -12.43 0.45 19.12
N TYR A 217 -12.35 0.14 17.82
CA TYR A 217 -12.31 1.11 16.73
C TYR A 217 -13.66 1.15 16.02
N THR A 218 -14.14 2.36 15.72
CA THR A 218 -15.47 2.54 15.10
C THR A 218 -15.33 3.09 13.69
N PHE A 219 -15.88 2.36 12.71
CA PHE A 219 -16.11 2.85 11.36
C PHE A 219 -17.59 3.13 11.16
N VAL A 220 -17.91 4.27 10.53
CA VAL A 220 -19.26 4.63 10.07
C VAL A 220 -19.23 4.62 8.55
N VAL A 221 -19.82 3.60 7.94
CA VAL A 221 -19.71 3.32 6.50
C VAL A 221 -20.99 3.73 5.77
N GLY A 222 -20.85 4.57 4.76
CA GLY A 222 -21.98 5.12 4.00
C GLY A 222 -22.92 5.95 4.89
N SER A 223 -24.10 6.27 4.35
CA SER A 223 -25.17 6.87 5.15
C SER A 223 -25.98 5.76 5.84
N PRO A 224 -26.08 5.73 7.19
CA PRO A 224 -26.93 4.77 7.87
C PRO A 224 -28.41 5.11 7.60
N GLY A 225 -29.02 4.40 6.65
CA GLY A 225 -30.47 4.29 6.49
C GLY A 225 -31.13 5.32 5.57
N GLY A 226 -31.10 5.05 4.25
CA GLY A 226 -32.33 5.12 3.46
C GLY A 226 -32.83 3.69 3.31
N GLU A 227 -34.00 3.37 3.85
CA GLU A 227 -34.64 2.06 3.67
C GLU A 227 -34.72 1.70 2.18
N PRO A 228 -34.46 0.44 1.77
CA PRO A 228 -34.76 0.02 0.42
C PRO A 228 -36.28 -0.07 0.24
N THR A 229 -36.89 0.99 -0.28
CA THR A 229 -38.24 0.93 -0.86
C THR A 229 -38.16 0.30 -2.25
N GLY A 230 -38.09 -1.03 -2.27
CA GLY A 230 -38.14 -1.80 -3.51
C GLY A 230 -38.45 -3.25 -3.21
N GLU A 231 -39.74 -3.60 -3.17
CA GLU A 231 -40.17 -5.00 -3.23
C GLU A 231 -39.60 -5.67 -4.48
N PRO A 232 -38.96 -6.85 -4.39
CA PRO A 232 -38.63 -7.63 -5.56
C PRO A 232 -39.92 -8.30 -6.06
N THR A 233 -40.53 -7.72 -7.09
CA THR A 233 -41.52 -8.42 -7.92
C THR A 233 -40.81 -8.98 -9.15
N GLY A 234 -40.71 -10.30 -9.20
CA GLY A 234 -40.15 -11.02 -10.35
C GLY A 234 -39.87 -12.48 -10.03
N GLU A 235 -40.89 -13.32 -10.18
CA GLU A 235 -40.75 -14.78 -10.21
C GLU A 235 -39.84 -15.22 -11.36
N PRO A 236 -39.00 -16.25 -11.18
CA PRO A 236 -38.21 -16.82 -12.27
C PRO A 236 -39.10 -17.74 -13.12
N THR A 237 -39.28 -17.41 -14.39
CA THR A 237 -39.79 -18.38 -15.39
C THR A 237 -38.79 -18.48 -16.53
N GLY A 238 -38.17 -19.66 -16.64
CA GLY A 238 -37.21 -19.99 -17.67
C GLY A 238 -36.55 -21.33 -17.37
N GLU A 239 -37.24 -22.42 -17.68
CA GLU A 239 -36.63 -23.74 -17.81
C GLU A 239 -35.63 -23.72 -18.99
N PRO A 240 -34.39 -24.21 -18.83
CA PRO A 240 -33.56 -24.60 -19.95
C PRO A 240 -33.76 -26.09 -20.24
N THR A 241 -34.37 -26.39 -21.39
CA THR A 241 -34.31 -27.72 -22.00
C THR A 241 -33.06 -27.88 -22.87
N SER A 242 -32.53 -29.12 -22.83
CA SER A 242 -31.60 -29.81 -23.74
C SER A 242 -30.09 -29.77 -23.43
N GLU A 243 -29.60 -30.97 -23.09
CA GLU A 243 -28.22 -31.44 -22.98
C GLU A 243 -27.69 -31.95 -24.35
N PRO A 244 -26.41 -32.39 -24.48
CA PRO A 244 -25.48 -31.97 -25.52
C PRO A 244 -25.28 -32.98 -26.67
N THR A 245 -24.76 -32.52 -27.82
CA THR A 245 -24.13 -33.40 -28.82
C THR A 245 -22.99 -32.68 -29.53
N GLY A 246 -21.78 -33.21 -29.38
CA GLY A 246 -20.60 -32.80 -30.13
C GLY A 246 -19.34 -33.50 -29.61
N GLU A 247 -19.09 -34.72 -30.06
CA GLU A 247 -17.81 -35.42 -29.88
C GLU A 247 -16.65 -34.67 -30.58
N PRO A 248 -15.47 -34.56 -29.97
CA PRO A 248 -14.26 -34.12 -30.66
C PRO A 248 -13.51 -35.31 -31.27
N THR A 249 -13.39 -35.34 -32.60
CA THR A 249 -12.45 -36.20 -33.33
C THR A 249 -11.27 -35.38 -33.85
N SER A 250 -10.06 -35.60 -33.29
CA SER A 250 -8.76 -35.69 -34.00
C SER A 250 -7.60 -35.82 -33.00
N PRO A 251 -6.64 -36.76 -33.18
CA PRO A 251 -5.43 -36.84 -32.38
C PRO A 251 -4.30 -35.96 -32.96
N PRO A 252 -3.42 -35.35 -32.15
CA PRO A 252 -2.16 -34.79 -32.64
C PRO A 252 -1.05 -35.86 -32.63
N THR A 253 -0.52 -36.19 -33.80
CA THR A 253 0.80 -36.81 -33.96
C THR A 253 1.82 -35.71 -34.22
N GLY A 254 2.66 -35.44 -33.23
CA GLY A 254 3.86 -34.62 -33.36
C GLY A 254 5.00 -35.25 -32.57
N GLU A 255 5.94 -35.89 -33.27
CA GLU A 255 7.21 -36.34 -32.71
C GLU A 255 8.09 -35.12 -32.37
N PRO A 256 8.80 -35.11 -31.23
CA PRO A 256 9.83 -34.11 -30.97
C PRO A 256 11.16 -34.58 -31.58
N THR A 257 11.61 -33.95 -32.66
CA THR A 257 13.01 -34.02 -33.09
C THR A 257 13.82 -33.06 -32.21
N GLY A 258 14.34 -33.58 -31.09
CA GLY A 258 15.37 -32.90 -30.30
C GLY A 258 16.72 -32.97 -31.01
N GLN A 259 17.22 -31.81 -31.44
CA GLN A 259 18.62 -31.62 -31.83
C GLN A 259 19.50 -31.63 -30.56
N PRO A 260 20.66 -32.30 -30.53
CA PRO A 260 21.52 -32.29 -29.35
C PRO A 260 22.01 -30.87 -29.06
N GLY A 261 21.73 -30.38 -27.86
CA GLY A 261 22.17 -29.07 -27.38
C GLY A 261 23.68 -28.95 -27.38
N GLN A 262 24.17 -27.75 -27.71
CA GLN A 262 25.51 -27.33 -27.28
C GLN A 262 25.64 -27.55 -25.76
N PRO A 263 26.82 -27.95 -25.26
CA PRO A 263 27.08 -27.88 -23.82
C PRO A 263 26.80 -26.46 -23.33
N PRO A 264 26.18 -26.28 -22.15
CA PRO A 264 25.87 -24.96 -21.63
C PRO A 264 27.16 -24.14 -21.52
N ALA A 265 27.12 -22.90 -21.99
CA ALA A 265 28.21 -21.96 -21.79
C ALA A 265 28.40 -21.76 -20.28
N THR A 266 29.59 -22.07 -19.78
CA THR A 266 29.95 -21.83 -18.38
C THR A 266 30.07 -20.33 -18.16
N THR A 267 29.25 -19.78 -17.25
CA THR A 267 29.38 -18.38 -16.81
C THR A 267 30.64 -18.23 -15.98
N THR A 268 31.48 -17.24 -16.32
CA THR A 268 32.60 -16.79 -15.48
C THR A 268 32.19 -15.56 -14.67
N LEU A 269 32.72 -15.44 -13.45
CA LEU A 269 32.44 -14.35 -12.53
C LEU A 269 33.74 -13.60 -12.20
N THR A 270 33.75 -12.28 -12.38
CA THR A 270 34.93 -11.43 -12.13
C THR A 270 34.60 -10.30 -11.17
N VAL A 271 35.54 -9.96 -10.28
CA VAL A 271 35.43 -8.78 -9.42
C VAL A 271 36.14 -7.60 -10.08
N THR A 272 35.43 -6.51 -10.27
CA THR A 272 35.95 -5.24 -10.80
C THR A 272 35.83 -4.13 -9.74
N GLY A 273 36.50 -2.99 -9.96
CA GLY A 273 36.53 -1.87 -9.01
C GLY A 273 37.66 -1.94 -7.96
N VAL A 274 38.53 -2.94 -8.03
CA VAL A 274 39.69 -3.09 -7.12
C VAL A 274 40.78 -2.06 -7.47
N GLY A 275 41.16 -1.24 -6.49
CA GLY A 275 42.26 -0.28 -6.58
C GLY A 275 43.62 -0.97 -6.53
N GLY A 276 44.67 -0.30 -7.01
CA GLY A 276 46.04 -0.85 -6.97
C GLY A 276 46.58 -1.03 -5.55
N HIS A 277 46.26 -0.09 -4.67
CA HIS A 277 46.35 -0.20 -3.20
C HIS A 277 45.39 0.82 -2.59
N TYR A 278 45.15 0.68 -1.30
CA TYR A 278 44.30 1.56 -0.49
C TYR A 278 45.11 2.12 0.68
N HIS A 279 44.75 3.32 1.13
CA HIS A 279 45.12 3.84 2.44
C HIS A 279 44.09 3.41 3.48
N THR A 280 44.50 3.25 4.72
CA THR A 280 43.59 2.94 5.82
C THR A 280 42.54 4.05 5.94
N GLY A 281 41.26 3.68 5.86
CA GLY A 281 40.12 4.60 5.86
C GLY A 281 39.56 4.92 4.48
N ASP A 282 40.20 4.46 3.39
CA ASP A 282 39.62 4.54 2.05
C ASP A 282 38.31 3.74 1.95
N VAL A 283 37.50 4.07 0.95
CA VAL A 283 36.29 3.31 0.63
C VAL A 283 36.54 2.49 -0.63
N ALA A 284 36.37 1.17 -0.52
CA ALA A 284 36.37 0.28 -1.66
C ALA A 284 34.93 0.06 -2.14
N GLY A 285 34.72 0.09 -3.46
CA GLY A 285 33.46 -0.25 -4.11
C GLY A 285 33.72 -1.29 -5.20
N LEU A 286 33.30 -2.52 -4.96
CA LEU A 286 33.52 -3.67 -5.83
C LEU A 286 32.25 -4.01 -6.58
N THR A 287 32.40 -4.50 -7.81
CA THR A 287 31.29 -5.00 -8.65
C THR A 287 31.59 -6.40 -9.14
N ALA A 288 30.60 -7.28 -9.09
CA ALA A 288 30.63 -8.63 -9.63
C ALA A 288 30.09 -8.61 -11.06
N GLU A 289 30.91 -9.02 -12.02
CA GLU A 289 30.54 -9.06 -13.44
C GLU A 289 30.44 -10.52 -13.90
N GLN A 290 29.25 -10.90 -14.38
CA GLN A 290 28.99 -12.21 -14.97
C GLN A 290 29.19 -12.13 -16.49
N SER A 291 29.97 -13.04 -17.08
CA SER A 291 30.12 -13.11 -18.55
C SER A 291 28.81 -13.40 -19.28
N THR A 292 27.89 -14.06 -18.58
CA THR A 292 26.50 -14.29 -18.99
C THR A 292 25.67 -14.24 -17.72
N HIS A 293 24.69 -13.34 -17.69
CA HIS A 293 23.82 -13.17 -16.53
C HIS A 293 23.00 -14.45 -16.30
N VAL A 294 23.13 -15.04 -15.11
CA VAL A 294 22.47 -16.29 -14.73
C VAL A 294 21.62 -16.19 -13.46
N SER A 295 21.92 -15.23 -12.57
CA SER A 295 21.16 -14.97 -11.34
C SER A 295 21.58 -13.64 -10.71
N ASP A 296 20.69 -13.06 -9.91
CA ASP A 296 20.96 -11.88 -9.07
C ASP A 296 21.39 -12.23 -7.63
N ARG A 297 21.36 -13.52 -7.24
CA ARG A 297 21.67 -13.97 -5.88
C ARG A 297 23.18 -14.09 -5.67
N HIS A 298 23.81 -12.99 -5.24
CA HIS A 298 25.24 -12.95 -4.94
C HIS A 298 25.48 -13.23 -3.46
N ARG A 299 26.68 -13.69 -3.11
CA ARG A 299 27.21 -13.68 -1.73
C ARG A 299 28.67 -13.30 -1.78
N TRP A 300 29.05 -12.29 -1.00
CA TRP A 300 30.45 -11.86 -0.88
C TRP A 300 31.12 -12.53 0.31
N PHE A 301 32.42 -12.81 0.15
CA PHE A 301 33.23 -13.48 1.16
C PHE A 301 34.56 -12.78 1.36
N THR A 302 35.04 -12.76 2.59
CA THR A 302 36.37 -12.23 2.94
C THR A 302 37.20 -13.26 3.70
N ARG A 303 38.53 -13.10 3.63
CA ARG A 303 39.48 -13.79 4.52
C ARG A 303 40.73 -12.96 4.72
N THR A 304 41.35 -13.06 5.89
CA THR A 304 42.52 -12.25 6.28
C THR A 304 43.87 -12.88 5.92
N ALA A 305 43.89 -14.18 5.61
CA ALA A 305 45.08 -14.92 5.21
C ALA A 305 44.77 -15.87 4.04
N ALA A 306 45.76 -16.12 3.17
CA ALA A 306 45.58 -16.94 1.97
C ALA A 306 45.21 -18.41 2.27
N ASP A 307 45.55 -18.92 3.44
CA ASP A 307 45.18 -20.23 3.98
C ASP A 307 44.03 -20.17 5.00
N GLY A 308 43.50 -18.98 5.26
CA GLY A 308 42.38 -18.75 6.15
C GLY A 308 41.04 -19.24 5.60
N GLN A 309 40.08 -19.47 6.50
CA GLN A 309 38.71 -19.80 6.15
C GLN A 309 37.99 -18.58 5.58
N TRP A 310 37.15 -18.80 4.57
CA TRP A 310 36.29 -17.76 4.01
C TRP A 310 35.12 -17.49 4.95
N GLN A 311 34.85 -16.22 5.21
CA GLN A 311 33.70 -15.74 5.96
C GLN A 311 32.75 -15.03 5.00
N GLN A 312 31.46 -15.37 5.05
CA GLN A 312 30.45 -14.63 4.30
C GLN A 312 30.26 -13.25 4.94
N VAL A 313 30.10 -12.23 4.11
CA VAL A 313 29.72 -10.88 4.55
C VAL A 313 28.20 -10.80 4.61
N GLU A 314 27.68 -10.57 5.81
CA GLU A 314 26.24 -10.44 6.05
C GLU A 314 25.70 -9.18 5.34
N GLY A 315 24.55 -9.31 4.66
CA GLY A 315 23.90 -8.22 3.91
C GLY A 315 24.54 -7.85 2.56
N ALA A 316 25.70 -8.43 2.23
CA ALA A 316 26.33 -8.26 0.92
C ALA A 316 25.83 -9.33 -0.06
N ASP A 317 24.56 -9.20 -0.48
CA ASP A 317 23.86 -10.19 -1.31
C ASP A 317 23.56 -9.71 -2.75
N THR A 318 24.13 -8.56 -3.13
CA THR A 318 23.97 -7.95 -4.47
C THR A 318 25.24 -8.10 -5.32
N ASP A 319 25.17 -7.71 -6.59
CA ASP A 319 26.32 -7.60 -7.48
C ASP A 319 27.35 -6.55 -7.03
N ARG A 320 27.05 -5.75 -6.00
CA ARG A 320 27.94 -4.73 -5.43
C ARG A 320 28.29 -5.02 -3.99
N TYR A 321 29.53 -4.68 -3.64
CA TYR A 321 30.01 -4.74 -2.26
C TYR A 321 30.91 -3.53 -1.97
N GLY A 322 30.52 -2.73 -0.98
CA GLY A 322 31.26 -1.56 -0.54
C GLY A 322 31.61 -1.65 0.94
N PHE A 323 32.79 -1.17 1.31
CA PHE A 323 33.27 -1.18 2.69
C PHE A 323 34.40 -0.16 2.91
N VAL A 324 34.63 0.20 4.18
CA VAL A 324 35.79 0.99 4.59
C VAL A 324 36.99 0.07 4.76
N VAL A 325 38.09 0.39 4.08
CA VAL A 325 39.31 -0.42 4.08
C VAL A 325 40.12 -0.14 5.35
N THR A 326 40.25 -1.15 6.22
CA THR A 326 40.99 -1.02 7.50
C THR A 326 42.16 -1.99 7.63
N ALA A 327 42.22 -3.02 6.79
CA ALA A 327 43.28 -4.02 6.80
C ALA A 327 43.41 -4.72 5.44
N THR A 328 44.62 -5.24 5.15
CA THR A 328 44.84 -6.09 3.98
C THR A 328 44.09 -7.41 4.13
N HIS A 329 43.30 -7.78 3.13
CA HIS A 329 42.53 -9.03 3.11
C HIS A 329 42.19 -9.43 1.67
N GLN A 330 41.62 -10.62 1.52
CA GLN A 330 41.13 -11.11 0.24
C GLN A 330 39.61 -11.11 0.21
N VAL A 331 39.06 -10.84 -0.98
CA VAL A 331 37.63 -10.83 -1.25
C VAL A 331 37.33 -11.77 -2.42
N LYS A 332 36.20 -12.48 -2.36
CA LYS A 332 35.61 -13.16 -3.51
C LYS A 332 34.10 -13.06 -3.49
N VAL A 333 33.46 -13.37 -4.62
CA VAL A 333 32.00 -13.39 -4.76
C VAL A 333 31.56 -14.71 -5.40
N ALA A 334 30.39 -15.20 -4.99
CA ALA A 334 29.74 -16.35 -5.60
C ALA A 334 28.29 -16.01 -5.98
N VAL A 335 27.79 -16.64 -7.04
CA VAL A 335 26.41 -16.51 -7.53
C VAL A 335 25.69 -17.85 -7.39
N TYR A 336 24.45 -17.81 -6.89
CA TYR A 336 23.62 -18.98 -6.63
C TYR A 336 22.34 -18.96 -7.48
N ASP A 337 21.80 -20.13 -7.81
CA ASP A 337 20.49 -20.23 -8.48
C ASP A 337 19.32 -20.14 -7.49
N ASP A 338 18.09 -20.26 -8.02
CA ASP A 338 16.84 -20.22 -7.23
C ASP A 338 16.71 -21.36 -6.22
N HIS A 339 17.53 -22.41 -6.32
CA HIS A 339 17.58 -23.55 -5.40
C HIS A 339 18.80 -23.50 -4.49
N ASP A 340 19.42 -22.32 -4.36
CA ASP A 340 20.64 -22.10 -3.57
C ASP A 340 21.84 -22.98 -3.99
N GLN A 341 21.89 -23.40 -5.26
CA GLN A 341 23.05 -24.11 -5.79
C GLN A 341 24.07 -23.13 -6.36
N LEU A 342 25.34 -23.38 -6.09
CA LEU A 342 26.45 -22.57 -6.60
C LEU A 342 26.52 -22.67 -8.13
N VAL A 343 26.46 -21.52 -8.81
CA VAL A 343 26.52 -21.42 -10.27
C VAL A 343 27.90 -20.98 -10.76
N ALA A 344 28.45 -19.93 -10.14
CA ALA A 344 29.76 -19.39 -10.47
C ALA A 344 30.42 -18.76 -9.24
N GLU A 345 31.75 -18.80 -9.19
CA GLU A 345 32.57 -18.17 -8.15
C GLU A 345 33.73 -17.42 -8.81
N SER A 346 34.09 -16.24 -8.26
CA SER A 346 35.21 -15.46 -8.76
C SER A 346 36.54 -15.97 -8.23
N GLU A 347 37.62 -15.68 -8.97
CA GLU A 347 38.95 -15.71 -8.37
C GLU A 347 39.04 -14.70 -7.20
N PRO A 348 39.79 -15.00 -6.13
CA PRO A 348 40.05 -14.05 -5.05
C PRO A 348 40.79 -12.81 -5.55
N VAL A 349 40.41 -11.64 -5.06
CA VAL A 349 41.12 -10.39 -5.27
C VAL A 349 41.72 -9.87 -3.96
N ASP A 350 42.91 -9.30 -4.03
CA ASP A 350 43.59 -8.71 -2.89
C ASP A 350 43.16 -7.25 -2.68
N ILE A 351 42.74 -6.94 -1.47
CA ILE A 351 42.56 -5.58 -0.98
C ILE A 351 43.83 -5.22 -0.23
N LEU A 352 44.77 -4.55 -0.91
CA LEU A 352 46.07 -4.22 -0.36
C LEU A 352 46.05 -2.86 0.33
N VAL A 353 46.38 -2.83 1.63
CA VAL A 353 46.61 -1.58 2.37
C VAL A 353 48.09 -1.23 2.34
N ASP A 354 48.43 -0.04 1.87
CA ASP A 354 49.78 0.54 1.88
C ASP A 354 49.75 2.00 2.28
N ASP A 355 49.91 2.27 3.58
CA ASP A 355 49.94 3.63 4.14
C ASP A 355 51.27 4.38 3.94
N HIS A 356 52.17 3.89 3.06
CA HIS A 356 53.47 4.50 2.75
C HIS A 356 54.33 4.77 4.00
N GLY A 357 54.22 3.88 4.99
CA GLY A 357 54.95 3.97 6.26
C GLY A 357 54.27 4.82 7.35
N ASN A 358 53.07 5.34 7.11
CA ASN A 358 52.26 5.98 8.15
C ASN A 358 51.58 4.93 9.04
N THR A 359 51.23 5.30 10.28
CA THR A 359 50.49 4.43 11.22
C THR A 359 49.19 5.13 11.62
N PRO A 360 48.16 5.10 10.76
CA PRO A 360 46.90 5.79 11.01
C PRO A 360 46.18 5.24 12.26
N VAL A 361 45.49 6.13 12.97
CA VAL A 361 44.64 5.78 14.12
C VAL A 361 43.19 5.78 13.65
N LEU A 362 42.48 4.67 13.83
CA LEU A 362 41.07 4.56 13.45
C LEU A 362 40.20 5.49 14.33
N GLY A 363 39.37 6.30 13.68
CA GLY A 363 38.35 7.12 14.31
C GLY A 363 37.01 6.38 14.49
N PRO A 364 35.97 7.06 15.01
CA PRO A 364 34.62 6.50 15.03
C PRO A 364 34.08 6.27 13.62
N GLU A 365 33.36 5.17 13.42
CA GLU A 365 32.63 4.90 12.18
C GLU A 365 31.36 5.75 12.10
N ILE A 366 31.03 6.24 10.90
CA ILE A 366 29.80 7.00 10.63
C ILE A 366 28.90 6.11 9.77
N GLU A 367 27.75 5.75 10.32
CA GLU A 367 26.74 4.96 9.62
C GLU A 367 25.54 5.84 9.25
N ALA A 368 25.05 5.68 8.02
CA ALA A 368 23.82 6.29 7.55
C ALA A 368 23.05 5.25 6.72
N THR A 369 21.82 4.95 7.14
CA THR A 369 20.98 3.95 6.48
C THR A 369 19.95 4.65 5.59
N LEU A 370 19.85 4.22 4.33
CA LEU A 370 18.72 4.53 3.46
C LEU A 370 17.86 3.27 3.33
N PRO A 371 16.64 3.24 3.90
CA PRO A 371 15.74 2.10 3.76
C PRO A 371 15.42 1.85 2.28
N VAL A 372 15.41 0.57 1.87
CA VAL A 372 15.13 0.15 0.48
C VAL A 372 13.72 0.55 -0.03
N THR A 373 12.86 1.07 0.84
CA THR A 373 11.48 1.47 0.55
C THR A 373 11.29 2.99 0.42
N GLU A 374 12.35 3.81 0.46
CA GLU A 374 12.18 5.25 0.30
C GLU A 374 11.87 5.64 -1.14
N GLY A 375 10.60 5.97 -1.39
CA GLY A 375 10.12 6.51 -2.66
C GLY A 375 8.61 6.31 -2.81
N ALA A 376 7.91 7.32 -3.31
CA ALA A 376 6.46 7.29 -3.50
C ALA A 376 6.10 7.70 -4.93
N LEU A 377 5.04 7.08 -5.45
CA LEU A 377 4.34 7.54 -6.64
C LEU A 377 3.02 8.17 -6.20
N VAL A 378 2.87 9.46 -6.44
CA VAL A 378 1.72 10.24 -5.97
C VAL A 378 1.10 11.01 -7.13
N VAL A 379 -0.23 11.01 -7.22
CA VAL A 379 -1.00 11.94 -8.04
C VAL A 379 -1.78 12.90 -7.14
N SER A 380 -1.76 14.19 -7.48
CA SER A 380 -2.46 15.24 -6.73
C SER A 380 -3.06 16.29 -7.67
N VAL A 381 -3.99 17.10 -7.16
CA VAL A 381 -4.61 18.19 -7.91
C VAL A 381 -4.41 19.49 -7.15
N SER A 382 -3.75 20.46 -7.78
CA SER A 382 -3.52 21.78 -7.21
C SER A 382 -4.82 22.59 -7.07
N PRO A 383 -4.87 23.64 -6.24
CA PRO A 383 -6.08 24.45 -6.04
C PRO A 383 -6.71 24.97 -7.34
N GLU A 384 -5.90 25.40 -8.30
CA GLU A 384 -6.34 25.85 -9.63
C GLU A 384 -6.91 24.71 -10.50
N GLY A 385 -6.52 23.46 -10.24
CA GLY A 385 -7.04 22.28 -10.93
C GLY A 385 -8.36 21.74 -10.36
N LYS A 386 -8.81 22.21 -9.19
CA LYS A 386 -10.01 21.69 -8.51
C LYS A 386 -11.33 22.00 -9.24
N LYS A 387 -11.35 23.02 -10.10
CA LYS A 387 -12.53 23.39 -10.87
C LYS A 387 -12.16 23.90 -12.26
N ALA A 388 -12.73 23.29 -13.28
CA ALA A 388 -12.72 23.79 -14.65
C ALA A 388 -14.11 24.29 -15.04
N THR A 389 -14.16 25.49 -15.61
CA THR A 389 -15.38 26.04 -16.20
C THR A 389 -15.24 25.96 -17.72
N LEU A 390 -16.18 25.25 -18.36
CA LEU A 390 -16.24 25.16 -19.82
C LEU A 390 -17.10 26.30 -20.39
N SER A 391 -17.04 26.49 -21.71
CA SER A 391 -17.94 27.37 -22.45
C SER A 391 -19.40 26.91 -22.32
N ASP A 392 -20.34 27.82 -22.58
CA ASP A 392 -21.75 27.44 -22.67
C ASP A 392 -21.97 26.35 -23.74
N LEU A 393 -22.95 25.49 -23.48
CA LEU A 393 -23.42 24.52 -24.48
C LEU A 393 -24.11 25.26 -25.62
N THR A 394 -23.54 25.16 -26.81
CA THR A 394 -24.04 25.84 -28.01
C THR A 394 -24.41 24.82 -29.07
N LEU A 395 -25.50 25.05 -29.80
CA LEU A 395 -25.91 24.16 -30.88
C LEU A 395 -24.84 24.16 -31.97
N ASN A 396 -24.40 22.98 -32.40
CA ASN A 396 -23.38 22.89 -33.44
C ASN A 396 -23.91 23.37 -34.81
N ALA A 397 -23.01 23.61 -35.76
CA ALA A 397 -23.36 24.15 -37.08
C ALA A 397 -24.35 23.29 -37.90
N THR A 398 -24.45 21.99 -37.60
CA THR A 398 -25.37 21.05 -38.28
C THR A 398 -26.69 20.87 -37.53
N ALA A 399 -26.88 21.55 -36.39
CA ALA A 399 -28.06 21.43 -35.52
C ALA A 399 -28.34 19.98 -35.06
N THR A 400 -27.30 19.17 -34.86
CA THR A 400 -27.43 17.75 -34.46
C THR A 400 -27.14 17.49 -32.99
N ARG A 401 -26.42 18.41 -32.31
CA ARG A 401 -26.02 18.28 -30.90
C ARG A 401 -25.54 19.61 -30.33
N TYR A 402 -25.44 19.69 -29.00
CA TYR A 402 -24.79 20.80 -28.31
C TYR A 402 -23.30 20.51 -28.11
N THR A 403 -22.47 21.54 -28.22
CA THR A 403 -21.02 21.45 -28.03
C THR A 403 -20.54 22.44 -26.96
N SER A 404 -19.59 22.01 -26.14
CA SER A 404 -18.92 22.84 -25.13
C SER A 404 -17.44 22.46 -25.04
N THR A 405 -16.57 23.43 -24.76
CA THR A 405 -15.12 23.22 -24.67
C THR A 405 -14.52 23.93 -23.46
N GLY A 406 -13.39 23.44 -22.96
CA GLY A 406 -12.65 24.07 -21.87
C GLY A 406 -11.34 23.35 -21.60
N THR A 407 -10.71 23.62 -20.45
CA THR A 407 -9.42 23.00 -20.10
C THR A 407 -9.37 22.59 -18.64
N ILE A 408 -8.65 21.52 -18.35
CA ILE A 408 -8.21 21.12 -17.00
C ILE A 408 -6.69 21.21 -16.92
N THR A 409 -6.17 21.48 -15.72
CA THR A 409 -4.74 21.61 -15.42
C THR A 409 -4.49 21.29 -13.95
N GLY A 410 -3.24 21.38 -13.51
CA GLY A 410 -2.89 21.27 -12.08
C GLY A 410 -2.83 19.84 -11.56
N ILE A 411 -2.88 18.84 -12.44
CA ILE A 411 -2.80 17.42 -12.07
C ILE A 411 -1.33 17.05 -12.00
N THR A 412 -0.80 16.85 -10.80
CA THR A 412 0.63 16.66 -10.57
C THR A 412 0.92 15.22 -10.24
N VAL A 413 1.82 14.59 -11.00
CA VAL A 413 2.41 13.28 -10.70
C VAL A 413 3.82 13.49 -10.17
N THR A 414 4.12 12.96 -8.98
CA THR A 414 5.46 12.96 -8.40
C THR A 414 5.89 11.51 -8.20
N ASP A 415 7.01 11.14 -8.80
CA ASP A 415 7.65 9.83 -8.64
C ASP A 415 9.02 10.02 -7.98
N THR A 416 9.19 9.48 -6.79
CA THR A 416 10.47 9.43 -6.07
C THR A 416 10.98 8.01 -5.87
N ARG A 417 10.36 7.01 -6.51
CA ARG A 417 10.79 5.61 -6.40
C ARG A 417 12.15 5.43 -7.06
N ALA A 418 13.10 4.88 -6.29
CA ALA A 418 14.47 4.64 -6.76
C ALA A 418 14.53 3.62 -7.92
N ASP A 419 13.55 2.74 -8.02
CA ASP A 419 13.44 1.73 -9.08
C ASP A 419 13.18 2.33 -10.48
N ASN A 420 12.68 3.58 -10.55
CA ASN A 420 12.44 4.33 -11.77
C ASN A 420 11.65 3.53 -12.83
N LEU A 421 10.64 2.76 -12.41
CA LEU A 421 9.95 1.77 -13.26
C LEU A 421 9.02 2.37 -14.31
N GLY A 422 8.82 3.69 -14.34
CA GLY A 422 7.77 4.29 -15.15
C GLY A 422 6.47 4.48 -14.38
N TRP A 423 5.57 5.29 -14.95
CA TRP A 423 4.21 5.44 -14.44
C TRP A 423 3.23 5.77 -15.56
N SER A 424 1.94 5.51 -15.34
CA SER A 424 0.83 5.89 -16.20
C SER A 424 -0.30 6.52 -15.41
N ALA A 425 -0.54 7.81 -15.63
CA ALA A 425 -1.67 8.54 -15.11
C ALA A 425 -2.89 8.42 -16.02
N THR A 426 -4.03 8.05 -15.47
CA THR A 426 -5.31 7.89 -16.17
C THR A 426 -6.42 8.67 -15.48
N GLY A 427 -7.51 8.94 -16.19
CA GLY A 427 -8.70 9.48 -15.58
C GLY A 427 -9.98 9.18 -16.34
N ARG A 428 -11.11 9.49 -15.70
CA ARG A 428 -12.46 9.26 -16.23
C ARG A 428 -13.48 10.23 -15.66
N VAL A 429 -14.60 10.40 -16.36
CA VAL A 429 -15.79 11.13 -15.91
C VAL A 429 -16.99 10.20 -16.07
N ARG A 430 -17.71 9.87 -15.00
CA ARG A 430 -18.92 9.02 -15.11
C ARG A 430 -20.07 9.72 -15.84
N GLY A 431 -20.22 11.01 -15.58
CA GLY A 431 -21.23 11.87 -16.19
C GLY A 431 -21.25 13.23 -15.50
N LEU A 432 -22.00 14.15 -16.09
CA LEU A 432 -22.30 15.44 -15.50
C LEU A 432 -23.79 15.51 -15.21
N VAL A 433 -24.15 16.12 -14.08
CA VAL A 433 -25.54 16.25 -13.63
C VAL A 433 -25.90 17.72 -13.39
N ALA A 434 -27.12 18.08 -13.75
CA ALA A 434 -27.74 19.35 -13.41
C ALA A 434 -28.61 19.21 -12.15
N VAL A 435 -28.87 20.33 -11.48
CA VAL A 435 -29.64 20.37 -10.22
C VAL A 435 -31.07 19.85 -10.38
N ASP A 436 -31.65 19.99 -11.56
CA ASP A 436 -33.00 19.53 -11.91
C ASP A 436 -33.04 18.05 -12.36
N GLY A 437 -31.91 17.34 -12.29
CA GLY A 437 -31.80 15.92 -12.66
C GLY A 437 -31.44 15.66 -14.12
N GLY A 438 -31.24 16.71 -14.94
CA GLY A 438 -30.66 16.54 -16.27
C GLY A 438 -29.28 15.87 -16.18
N ALA A 439 -28.96 14.98 -17.13
CA ALA A 439 -27.67 14.28 -17.14
C ALA A 439 -27.01 14.28 -18.52
N ILE A 440 -25.69 14.45 -18.55
CA ILE A 440 -24.83 14.23 -19.72
C ILE A 440 -23.93 13.05 -19.37
N ASP A 441 -24.09 11.94 -20.07
CA ASP A 441 -23.27 10.74 -19.88
C ASP A 441 -21.78 11.06 -20.13
N GLY A 442 -20.88 10.48 -19.33
CA GLY A 442 -19.42 10.63 -19.51
C GLY A 442 -18.91 10.21 -20.89
N ALA A 443 -19.69 9.38 -21.60
CA ALA A 443 -19.40 9.01 -22.98
C ALA A 443 -19.43 10.20 -23.93
N ASN A 444 -20.16 11.26 -23.58
CA ASN A 444 -20.23 12.50 -24.34
C ASN A 444 -19.11 13.47 -24.00
N VAL A 445 -18.17 13.09 -23.14
CA VAL A 445 -17.00 13.89 -22.78
C VAL A 445 -15.77 13.28 -23.44
N GLY A 446 -15.00 14.12 -24.12
CA GLY A 446 -13.69 13.80 -24.66
C GLY A 446 -12.62 14.70 -24.05
N TRP A 447 -11.37 14.29 -24.22
CA TRP A 447 -10.24 15.12 -23.83
C TRP A 447 -9.04 14.98 -24.76
N THR A 448 -8.19 16.00 -24.78
CA THR A 448 -6.89 15.97 -25.44
C THR A 448 -5.82 16.24 -24.38
N PRO A 449 -5.16 15.19 -23.87
CA PRO A 449 -4.15 15.36 -22.83
C PRO A 449 -2.93 16.16 -23.28
N ARG A 450 -2.27 16.83 -22.32
CA ARG A 450 -1.02 17.57 -22.51
C ARG A 450 -0.15 17.53 -21.26
N VAL A 451 1.16 17.62 -21.46
CA VAL A 451 2.12 17.88 -20.37
C VAL A 451 2.31 19.39 -20.27
N VAL A 452 2.00 19.95 -19.09
CA VAL A 452 2.16 21.38 -18.80
C VAL A 452 3.60 21.68 -18.43
N SER A 453 4.19 20.84 -17.56
CA SER A 453 5.60 20.88 -17.21
C SER A 453 6.07 19.50 -16.75
N THR A 454 7.36 19.22 -16.85
CA THR A 454 7.95 17.98 -16.33
C THR A 454 9.42 18.19 -16.00
N THR A 455 9.86 17.55 -14.92
CA THR A 455 11.28 17.37 -14.59
C THR A 455 11.80 15.98 -14.97
N GLY A 456 10.89 15.02 -15.19
CA GLY A 456 11.16 13.71 -15.78
C GLY A 456 10.79 13.61 -17.26
N GLY A 457 10.64 12.39 -17.76
CA GLY A 457 10.33 12.05 -19.15
C GLY A 457 8.84 11.88 -19.45
N ALA A 458 7.97 12.67 -18.80
CA ALA A 458 6.53 12.57 -19.00
C ALA A 458 6.10 12.92 -20.43
N VAL A 459 5.16 12.14 -20.97
CA VAL A 459 4.50 12.35 -22.26
C VAL A 459 2.98 12.33 -22.10
N ALA A 460 2.30 13.09 -22.95
CA ALA A 460 0.84 13.18 -22.93
C ALA A 460 0.19 11.90 -23.48
N GLY A 461 -0.97 11.53 -22.93
CA GLY A 461 -1.82 10.47 -23.46
C GLY A 461 -2.43 10.83 -24.83
N LYS A 462 -3.01 9.83 -25.50
CA LYS A 462 -3.71 10.06 -26.78
C LYS A 462 -5.01 10.82 -26.56
N ALA A 463 -5.38 11.63 -27.55
CA ALA A 463 -6.68 12.30 -27.57
C ALA A 463 -7.83 11.26 -27.62
N VAL A 464 -8.87 11.51 -26.84
CA VAL A 464 -10.11 10.74 -26.80
C VAL A 464 -11.24 11.68 -27.17
N LEU A 465 -11.90 11.41 -28.30
CA LEU A 465 -13.00 12.24 -28.78
C LEU A 465 -14.28 11.97 -27.96
N PRO A 466 -15.20 12.96 -27.84
CA PRO A 466 -16.54 12.71 -27.35
C PRO A 466 -17.25 11.60 -28.17
N GLY A 467 -17.83 10.63 -27.47
CA GLY A 467 -18.45 9.44 -28.05
C GLY A 467 -19.87 9.62 -28.59
N PHE A 468 -20.31 10.85 -28.88
CA PHE A 468 -21.71 11.16 -29.23
C PHE A 468 -22.27 10.34 -30.40
N ALA A 469 -21.47 10.12 -31.45
CA ALA A 469 -21.86 9.28 -32.58
C ALA A 469 -21.53 7.80 -32.31
N HIS A 470 -20.31 7.53 -31.86
CA HIS A 470 -19.80 6.22 -31.48
C HIS A 470 -18.66 6.38 -30.46
N GLY A 471 -18.53 5.44 -29.53
CA GLY A 471 -17.43 5.39 -28.56
C GLY A 471 -17.88 5.70 -27.13
N THR A 472 -16.96 5.55 -26.19
CA THR A 472 -17.22 5.66 -24.75
C THR A 472 -16.75 6.97 -24.15
N GLY A 473 -16.27 7.91 -24.97
CA GLY A 473 -15.58 9.11 -24.50
C GLY A 473 -14.58 8.76 -23.39
N ILE A 474 -14.57 9.56 -22.33
CA ILE A 474 -13.83 9.28 -21.10
C ILE A 474 -14.74 8.74 -19.96
N ARG A 475 -15.84 8.06 -20.30
CA ARG A 475 -16.66 7.33 -19.31
C ARG A 475 -15.83 6.25 -18.60
N GLY A 476 -15.03 5.55 -19.39
CA GLY A 476 -14.01 4.61 -18.92
C GLY A 476 -12.67 5.30 -18.68
N TRP A 477 -11.75 4.59 -18.04
CA TRP A 477 -10.40 5.08 -17.81
C TRP A 477 -9.67 5.32 -19.13
N SER A 478 -9.15 6.53 -19.30
CA SER A 478 -8.35 6.95 -20.45
C SER A 478 -7.01 7.49 -19.96
N GLN A 479 -5.95 7.32 -20.72
CA GLN A 479 -4.63 7.82 -20.33
C GLN A 479 -4.56 9.35 -20.45
N LEU A 480 -4.07 9.99 -19.39
CA LEU A 480 -3.79 11.42 -19.33
C LEU A 480 -2.30 11.69 -19.60
N GLY A 481 -1.41 10.89 -19.03
CA GLY A 481 0.03 11.00 -19.26
C GLY A 481 0.77 9.78 -18.77
N SER A 482 2.04 9.64 -19.16
CA SER A 482 2.90 8.55 -18.70
C SER A 482 4.36 8.96 -18.73
N ALA A 483 5.20 8.30 -17.95
CA ALA A 483 6.65 8.33 -18.12
C ALA A 483 7.17 6.90 -18.21
N ARG A 484 8.16 6.67 -19.08
CA ARG A 484 8.79 5.36 -19.24
C ARG A 484 9.78 5.08 -18.12
N ALA A 485 10.06 3.81 -17.91
CA ALA A 485 11.14 3.35 -17.05
C ALA A 485 12.48 4.03 -17.41
N GLY A 486 13.28 4.36 -16.40
CA GLY A 486 14.54 5.10 -16.54
C GLY A 486 14.37 6.61 -16.69
N SER A 487 13.14 7.13 -16.76
CA SER A 487 12.88 8.58 -16.84
C SER A 487 11.63 9.02 -16.08
N SER A 488 11.12 8.20 -15.16
CA SER A 488 9.88 8.45 -14.43
C SER A 488 10.06 9.38 -13.24
N ILE A 489 11.26 9.34 -12.62
CA ILE A 489 11.61 10.13 -11.44
C ILE A 489 11.44 11.63 -11.71
N GLY A 490 10.82 12.29 -10.74
CA GLY A 490 10.58 13.73 -10.72
C GLY A 490 9.10 14.07 -10.66
N THR A 491 8.82 15.36 -10.84
CA THR A 491 7.47 15.92 -10.81
C THR A 491 7.03 16.36 -12.20
N SER A 492 5.80 16.00 -12.56
CA SER A 492 5.16 16.29 -13.84
C SER A 492 3.77 16.87 -13.62
N VAL A 493 3.48 18.03 -14.23
CA VAL A 493 2.15 18.63 -14.23
C VAL A 493 1.46 18.32 -15.55
N LEU A 494 0.30 17.68 -15.47
CA LEU A 494 -0.54 17.25 -16.56
C LEU A 494 -1.79 18.15 -16.66
N GLY A 495 -2.36 18.20 -17.86
CA GLY A 495 -3.63 18.84 -18.14
C GLY A 495 -4.28 18.22 -19.37
N ALA A 496 -5.46 18.70 -19.72
CA ALA A 496 -6.13 18.32 -20.96
C ALA A 496 -7.07 19.42 -21.45
N ASP A 497 -7.30 19.47 -22.75
CA ASP A 497 -8.41 20.23 -23.32
C ASP A 497 -9.64 19.33 -23.29
N LEU A 498 -10.78 19.83 -22.81
CA LEU A 498 -12.04 19.11 -22.71
C LEU A 498 -12.97 19.49 -23.84
N ALA A 499 -13.71 18.50 -24.35
CA ALA A 499 -14.80 18.70 -25.29
C ALA A 499 -16.03 17.91 -24.83
N ILE A 500 -17.22 18.50 -24.96
CA ILE A 500 -18.50 17.84 -24.68
C ILE A 500 -19.37 17.92 -25.93
N ASP A 501 -19.93 16.78 -26.33
CA ASP A 501 -20.93 16.67 -27.39
C ASP A 501 -22.23 16.10 -26.79
N ALA A 502 -23.19 16.96 -26.44
CA ALA A 502 -24.40 16.57 -25.72
C ALA A 502 -25.65 16.44 -26.64
N PRO A 503 -26.57 15.49 -26.38
CA PRO A 503 -27.79 15.31 -27.18
C PRO A 503 -28.71 16.54 -27.20
N LEU A 504 -29.52 16.66 -28.26
CA LEU A 504 -30.55 17.72 -28.34
C LEU A 504 -31.64 17.61 -27.27
N SER A 505 -31.77 16.43 -26.64
CA SER A 505 -32.66 16.21 -25.49
C SER A 505 -32.11 16.76 -24.17
N THR A 506 -30.89 17.31 -24.15
CA THR A 506 -30.28 17.90 -22.95
C THR A 506 -31.11 19.07 -22.48
N THR A 507 -31.54 19.06 -21.22
CA THR A 507 -32.35 20.14 -20.63
C THR A 507 -31.46 21.35 -20.29
N PRO A 508 -32.00 22.58 -20.32
CA PRO A 508 -31.25 23.77 -19.88
C PRO A 508 -30.85 23.67 -18.42
N GLY A 509 -29.57 23.89 -18.10
CA GLY A 509 -29.08 23.85 -16.73
C GLY A 509 -27.55 23.90 -16.66
N THR A 510 -27.02 24.04 -15.45
CA THR A 510 -25.59 23.93 -15.19
C THR A 510 -25.24 22.50 -14.83
N TYR A 511 -24.40 21.87 -15.65
CA TYR A 511 -23.99 20.47 -15.47
C TYR A 511 -22.63 20.40 -14.77
N THR A 512 -22.56 19.61 -13.70
CA THR A 512 -21.32 19.40 -12.92
C THR A 512 -20.97 17.92 -12.88
N GLY A 513 -19.70 17.59 -13.06
CA GLY A 513 -19.18 16.23 -12.95
C GLY A 513 -17.78 16.23 -12.35
N LEU A 514 -17.32 15.07 -11.90
CA LEU A 514 -16.00 14.88 -11.30
C LEU A 514 -15.10 14.07 -12.26
N VAL A 515 -13.87 14.54 -12.44
CA VAL A 515 -12.79 13.75 -13.06
C VAL A 515 -12.14 12.94 -11.96
N LEU A 516 -12.22 11.61 -12.05
CA LEU A 516 -11.46 10.69 -11.20
C LEU A 516 -10.10 10.45 -11.84
N LEU A 517 -9.05 10.39 -11.02
CA LEU A 517 -7.66 10.23 -11.46
C LEU A 517 -7.04 9.01 -10.76
N ALA A 518 -6.16 8.31 -11.46
CA ALA A 518 -5.36 7.22 -10.92
C ALA A 518 -3.96 7.27 -11.54
N VAL A 519 -2.96 6.84 -10.79
CA VAL A 519 -1.58 6.67 -11.28
C VAL A 519 -1.08 5.30 -10.83
N ILE A 520 -0.37 4.62 -11.72
CA ILE A 520 0.26 3.31 -11.51
C ILE A 520 1.71 3.35 -11.99
#